data_AF-A0A5R1NV08-F1
#
_entry.id   AF-A0A5R1NV08-F1
#
_cell.length_a   1.000
_cell.length_b   1.000
_cell.length_c   1.000
_cell.angle_alpha   90.00
_cell.angle_beta   90.00
_cell.angle_gamma   90.00
#
_symmetry.space_group_name_H-M   'P 1'
#
loop_
_entity.id
_entity.type
_entity.pdbx_description
1 polymer ?
#
loop_
_entity_poly.entity_id
_entity_poly.type
_entity_poly.pdbx_seq_one_letter_code
_entity_poly.pdbx_strand_id
1 'polypeptide(L)'
;MAAERRQSAGARGHSEQRPAVVKVPAFPPDTFILDPSSHVRTFSGSLWRVFRTEGAHSLAWNELRHYGPIPNMRFDPQPPPTGTYLDIEVMYAATRPDTALGEVYQATRVIDRSMGGATIASWIPSRPLVLLDLTSNWPVVNGAAAAMMLNEKTSTQAWARAICERHGDVLDGLYHQSSINNEPLVTLFSRTERVSAFPDRVRFSARLSDATADEIVAQATKNLGYASL
;
A
#
# COMPACT_ATOMS: atom_id res chain seq x y z
N MET A 1 -10.16 62.90 49.03
CA MET A 1 -10.48 62.83 47.58
C MET A 1 -9.73 61.66 47.00
N ALA A 2 -10.46 60.61 46.64
CA ALA A 2 -9.94 59.28 46.32
C ALA A 2 -9.39 59.19 44.89
N ALA A 3 -8.46 58.26 44.71
CA ALA A 3 -7.75 57.96 43.47
C ALA A 3 -8.59 57.20 42.45
N GLU A 4 -8.35 57.43 41.16
CA GLU A 4 -8.71 56.49 40.09
C GLU A 4 -7.50 56.24 39.18
N ARG A 5 -6.85 55.09 39.40
CA ARG A 5 -5.91 54.48 38.47
C ARG A 5 -6.73 53.76 37.39
N ARG A 6 -6.63 54.20 36.14
CA ARG A 6 -7.14 53.44 34.99
C ARG A 6 -6.21 52.26 34.70
N GLN A 7 -6.58 51.07 35.16
CA GLN A 7 -6.02 49.81 34.68
C GLN A 7 -6.64 49.49 33.32
N SER A 8 -5.85 49.62 32.26
CA SER A 8 -6.16 49.06 30.94
C SER A 8 -6.09 47.53 31.04
N ALA A 9 -7.25 46.89 31.07
CA ALA A 9 -7.40 45.44 31.03
C ALA A 9 -6.85 44.90 29.71
N GLY A 10 -5.87 44.00 29.80
CA GLY A 10 -5.34 43.27 28.66
C GLY A 10 -6.41 42.34 28.09
N ALA A 11 -6.82 42.62 26.85
CA ALA A 11 -7.55 41.66 26.05
C ALA A 11 -6.59 40.53 25.66
N ARG A 12 -6.51 39.48 26.49
CA ARG A 12 -6.00 38.19 26.07
C ARG A 12 -6.99 37.62 25.07
N GLY A 13 -6.75 37.88 23.78
CA GLY A 13 -7.43 37.17 22.72
C GLY A 13 -7.13 35.69 22.87
N HIS A 14 -8.12 34.92 23.33
CA HIS A 14 -8.15 33.50 23.09
C HIS A 14 -8.23 33.33 21.57
N SER A 15 -7.09 33.07 20.93
CA SER A 15 -7.11 32.52 19.59
C SER A 15 -7.78 31.15 19.70
N GLU A 16 -9.07 31.07 19.36
CA GLU A 16 -9.71 29.80 19.05
C GLU A 16 -8.82 29.13 17.99
N GLN A 17 -8.04 28.13 18.41
CA GLN A 17 -7.30 27.30 17.48
C GLN A 17 -8.35 26.62 16.62
N ARG A 18 -8.44 27.04 15.35
CA ARG A 18 -9.22 26.32 14.34
C ARG A 18 -8.84 24.84 14.44
N PRO A 19 -9.81 23.92 14.57
CA PRO A 19 -9.51 22.50 14.67
C PRO A 19 -8.63 22.10 13.49
N ALA A 20 -7.56 21.37 13.78
CA ALA A 20 -6.62 20.94 12.76
C ALA A 20 -7.37 20.16 11.68
N VAL A 21 -7.26 20.60 10.42
CA VAL A 21 -7.89 19.92 9.29
C VAL A 21 -7.26 18.52 9.17
N VAL A 22 -8.04 17.50 9.48
CA VAL A 22 -7.63 16.10 9.29
C VAL A 22 -7.55 15.86 7.79
N LYS A 23 -6.32 15.73 7.27
CA LYS A 23 -6.07 15.60 5.82
C LYS A 23 -6.71 14.35 5.23
N VAL A 24 -6.77 13.26 5.98
CA VAL A 24 -7.35 11.99 5.55
C VAL A 24 -8.11 11.44 6.75
N PRO A 25 -9.45 11.48 6.72
CA PRO A 25 -10.27 11.00 7.82
C PRO A 25 -9.95 9.55 8.20
N ALA A 26 -9.97 9.23 9.49
CA ALA A 26 -9.83 7.85 9.96
C ALA A 26 -11.03 6.97 9.54
N PHE A 27 -12.17 7.60 9.32
CA PHE A 27 -13.40 6.98 8.84
C PHE A 27 -13.70 7.49 7.42
N PRO A 28 -13.61 6.62 6.40
CA PRO A 28 -14.04 6.97 5.05
C PRO A 28 -15.52 7.37 5.02
N PRO A 29 -15.96 8.19 4.06
CA PRO A 29 -17.39 8.49 3.89
C PRO A 29 -18.20 7.22 3.62
N ASP A 30 -19.51 7.23 3.85
CA ASP A 30 -20.39 6.06 3.64
C ASP A 30 -20.54 5.67 2.16
N THR A 31 -20.40 6.65 1.26
CA THR A 31 -20.48 6.45 -0.19
C THR A 31 -19.24 6.98 -0.86
N PHE A 32 -18.84 6.35 -1.97
CA PHE A 32 -17.75 6.83 -2.81
C PHE A 32 -18.26 7.33 -4.15
N ILE A 33 -17.76 8.49 -4.56
CA ILE A 33 -17.91 9.00 -5.92
C ILE A 33 -16.82 8.34 -6.76
N LEU A 34 -17.24 7.52 -7.72
CA LEU A 34 -16.36 6.77 -8.60
C LEU A 34 -16.78 6.98 -10.06
N ASP A 35 -15.98 7.75 -10.80
CA ASP A 35 -16.06 7.86 -12.25
C ASP A 35 -14.98 6.92 -12.84
N PRO A 36 -15.37 5.81 -13.50
CA PRO A 36 -14.42 4.87 -14.07
C PRO A 36 -13.47 5.49 -15.10
N SER A 37 -13.86 6.57 -15.78
CA SER A 37 -13.04 7.20 -16.82
C SER A 37 -11.86 8.01 -16.26
N SER A 38 -11.96 8.48 -15.02
CA SER A 38 -10.95 9.33 -14.38
C SER A 38 -10.29 8.69 -13.15
N HIS A 39 -10.99 7.80 -12.46
CA HIS A 39 -10.55 7.24 -11.18
C HIS A 39 -10.08 5.79 -11.27
N VAL A 40 -10.36 5.10 -12.38
CA VAL A 40 -9.97 3.70 -12.58
C VAL A 40 -8.88 3.60 -13.63
N ARG A 41 -7.85 2.82 -13.30
CA ARG A 41 -6.72 2.53 -14.18
C ARG A 41 -6.74 1.08 -14.59
N THR A 42 -6.59 0.84 -15.89
CA THR A 42 -6.26 -0.48 -16.41
C THR A 42 -4.74 -0.70 -16.37
N PHE A 43 -4.29 -1.85 -15.83
CA PHE A 43 -2.86 -2.17 -15.74
C PHE A 43 -2.54 -3.54 -16.35
N SER A 44 -1.57 -3.57 -17.27
CA SER A 44 -1.07 -4.79 -17.94
C SER A 44 0.45 -4.89 -17.93
N GLY A 45 1.11 -4.12 -17.07
CA GLY A 45 2.57 -4.11 -16.95
C GLY A 45 3.11 -5.27 -16.11
N SER A 46 4.43 -5.32 -15.98
CA SER A 46 5.09 -6.27 -15.07
C SER A 46 4.82 -5.92 -13.61
N LEU A 47 4.52 -6.94 -12.82
CA LEU A 47 4.45 -6.89 -11.37
C LEU A 47 5.59 -7.70 -10.77
N TRP A 48 6.07 -7.24 -9.62
CA TRP A 48 7.18 -7.81 -8.87
C TRP A 48 6.78 -8.00 -7.41
N ARG A 49 7.13 -9.14 -6.84
CA ARG A 49 6.89 -9.44 -5.41
C ARG A 49 8.10 -10.15 -4.85
N VAL A 50 8.45 -9.79 -3.63
CA VAL A 50 9.38 -10.56 -2.78
C VAL A 50 8.53 -11.31 -1.76
N PHE A 51 8.77 -12.61 -1.64
CA PHE A 51 8.04 -13.51 -0.74
C PHE A 51 8.98 -14.55 -0.15
N ARG A 52 8.56 -15.20 0.93
CA ARG A 52 9.35 -16.24 1.59
C ARG A 52 8.85 -17.60 1.16
N THR A 53 9.76 -18.49 0.78
CA THR A 53 9.42 -19.89 0.46
C THR A 53 9.58 -20.83 1.65
N GLU A 54 10.17 -20.35 2.74
CA GLU A 54 10.46 -21.14 3.95
C GLU A 54 9.91 -20.43 5.21
N GLY A 55 9.57 -21.21 6.24
CA GLY A 55 9.01 -20.72 7.50
C GLY A 55 7.48 -20.82 7.60
N ALA A 56 6.93 -20.37 8.73
CA ALA A 56 5.52 -20.60 9.11
C ALA A 56 4.48 -19.83 8.27
N HIS A 57 4.92 -18.88 7.45
CA HIS A 57 4.05 -17.98 6.67
C HIS A 57 4.50 -17.91 5.20
N SER A 58 5.05 -19.00 4.67
CA SER A 58 5.33 -19.09 3.24
C SER A 58 4.03 -19.05 2.45
N LEU A 59 4.04 -18.30 1.36
CA LEU A 59 2.92 -18.17 0.41
C LEU A 59 3.48 -18.36 -0.99
N ALA A 60 2.69 -18.96 -1.89
CA ALA A 60 3.08 -18.99 -3.30
C ALA A 60 3.15 -17.56 -3.87
N TRP A 61 3.91 -17.39 -4.96
CA TRP A 61 4.09 -16.08 -5.60
C TRP A 61 2.74 -15.47 -6.04
N ASN A 62 1.79 -16.32 -6.43
CA ASN A 62 0.44 -16.03 -6.93
C ASN A 62 -0.67 -16.24 -5.90
N GLU A 63 -0.34 -16.33 -4.61
CA GLU A 63 -1.32 -16.53 -3.54
C GLU A 63 -1.50 -15.24 -2.73
N LEU A 64 -2.75 -14.80 -2.57
CA LEU A 64 -3.09 -13.67 -1.70
C LEU A 64 -3.07 -14.09 -0.22
N ARG A 65 -2.76 -13.14 0.67
CA ARG A 65 -2.68 -13.37 2.11
C ARG A 65 -4.05 -13.29 2.77
N HIS A 66 -4.43 -14.33 3.51
CA HIS A 66 -5.67 -14.38 4.33
C HIS A 66 -5.53 -13.88 5.77
N TYR A 67 -4.31 -13.73 6.30
CA TYR A 67 -4.09 -13.36 7.71
C TYR A 67 -3.75 -11.88 7.88
N GLY A 68 -4.52 -11.11 8.64
CA GLY A 68 -4.28 -9.69 8.94
C GLY A 68 -5.47 -9.05 9.67
N PRO A 69 -5.61 -7.72 9.71
CA PRO A 69 -4.72 -6.75 9.10
C PRO A 69 -3.37 -6.74 9.81
N ILE A 70 -2.29 -6.56 9.04
CA ILE A 70 -0.95 -6.43 9.60
C ILE A 70 -0.71 -4.96 9.99
N PRO A 71 -0.42 -4.63 11.27
CA PRO A 71 -0.31 -3.24 11.72
C PRO A 71 0.68 -2.37 10.93
N ASN A 72 1.73 -2.98 10.38
CA ASN A 72 2.78 -2.30 9.62
C ASN A 72 2.53 -2.22 8.10
N MET A 73 1.40 -2.71 7.58
CA MET A 73 1.06 -2.63 6.15
C MET A 73 0.03 -1.54 5.89
N ARG A 74 0.30 -0.66 4.90
CA ARG A 74 -0.71 0.26 4.38
C ARG A 74 -1.69 -0.49 3.51
N PHE A 75 -2.93 -0.02 3.45
CA PHE A 75 -3.96 -0.55 2.56
C PHE A 75 -4.30 -2.03 2.72
N ASP A 76 -4.16 -2.57 3.93
CA ASP A 76 -4.67 -3.90 4.27
C ASP A 76 -6.20 -3.83 4.42
N PRO A 77 -7.00 -4.53 3.59
CA PRO A 77 -8.45 -4.46 3.65
C PRO A 77 -9.04 -5.29 4.80
N GLN A 78 -8.26 -6.18 5.43
CA GLN A 78 -8.78 -7.08 6.46
C GLN A 78 -9.28 -6.30 7.69
N PRO A 79 -10.38 -6.73 8.32
CA PRO A 79 -10.94 -6.07 9.49
C PRO A 79 -10.16 -6.40 10.76
N PRO A 80 -10.04 -5.47 11.73
CA PRO A 80 -9.57 -5.82 13.06
C PRO A 80 -10.62 -6.68 13.80
N PRO A 81 -10.21 -7.49 14.80
CA PRO A 81 -8.84 -7.73 15.24
C PRO A 81 -8.03 -8.56 14.23
N THR A 82 -6.70 -8.61 14.38
CA THR A 82 -5.88 -9.45 13.51
C THR A 82 -6.27 -10.93 13.61
N GLY A 83 -6.54 -11.56 12.46
CA GLY A 83 -6.97 -12.95 12.36
C GLY A 83 -6.93 -13.46 10.92
N THR A 84 -7.47 -14.66 10.70
CA THR A 84 -7.60 -15.25 9.35
C THR A 84 -8.97 -14.95 8.77
N TYR A 85 -9.00 -14.40 7.56
CA TYR A 85 -10.20 -14.04 6.81
C TYR A 85 -10.16 -14.70 5.42
N LEU A 86 -11.03 -15.68 5.20
CA LEU A 86 -11.03 -16.45 3.95
C LEU A 86 -11.60 -15.66 2.77
N ASP A 87 -12.53 -14.74 3.02
CA ASP A 87 -13.21 -13.98 1.97
C ASP A 87 -12.60 -12.60 1.69
N ILE A 88 -11.55 -12.22 2.44
CA ILE A 88 -10.88 -10.92 2.31
C ILE A 88 -9.38 -11.16 2.25
N GLU A 89 -8.85 -11.21 1.04
CA GLU A 89 -7.44 -11.53 0.80
C GLU A 89 -6.71 -10.34 0.19
N VAL A 90 -5.40 -10.28 0.40
CA VAL A 90 -4.59 -9.16 -0.10
C VAL A 90 -3.20 -9.59 -0.57
N MET A 91 -2.74 -9.03 -1.69
CA MET A 91 -1.36 -9.14 -2.16
C MET A 91 -0.78 -7.75 -2.45
N TYR A 92 0.50 -7.57 -2.15
CA TYR A 92 1.25 -6.37 -2.50
C TYR A 92 2.26 -6.72 -3.59
N ALA A 93 2.26 -5.92 -4.65
CA ALA A 93 3.21 -6.04 -5.75
C ALA A 93 3.71 -4.65 -6.14
N ALA A 94 4.96 -4.58 -6.59
CA ALA A 94 5.53 -3.37 -7.15
C ALA A 94 5.59 -3.45 -8.69
N THR A 95 5.64 -2.32 -9.35
CA THR A 95 5.84 -2.27 -10.81
C THR A 95 7.31 -2.39 -11.22
N ARG A 96 8.22 -2.35 -10.25
CA ARG A 96 9.67 -2.46 -10.44
C ARG A 96 10.32 -3.38 -9.39
N PRO A 97 11.41 -4.09 -9.75
CA PRO A 97 12.05 -5.03 -8.83
C PRO A 97 12.74 -4.35 -7.64
N ASP A 98 13.38 -3.20 -7.87
CA ASP A 98 14.02 -2.40 -6.82
C ASP A 98 12.98 -1.89 -5.83
N THR A 99 11.83 -1.41 -6.28
CA THR A 99 10.72 -1.03 -5.40
C THR A 99 10.22 -2.22 -4.56
N ALA A 100 10.10 -3.43 -5.14
CA ALA A 100 9.67 -4.62 -4.39
C ALA A 100 10.67 -4.97 -3.25
N LEU A 101 11.97 -4.90 -3.54
CA LEU A 101 13.03 -5.10 -2.54
C LEU A 101 13.01 -3.98 -1.50
N GLY A 102 12.88 -2.73 -1.94
CA GLY A 102 12.81 -1.56 -1.08
C GLY A 102 11.67 -1.67 -0.06
N GLU A 103 10.47 -2.04 -0.50
CA GLU A 103 9.31 -2.20 0.40
C GLU A 103 9.50 -3.32 1.43
N VAL A 104 10.07 -4.47 1.05
CA VAL A 104 10.29 -5.58 1.98
C VAL A 104 11.37 -5.27 3.00
N TYR A 105 12.46 -4.62 2.59
CA TYR A 105 13.62 -4.35 3.45
C TYR A 105 13.67 -2.91 3.97
N GLN A 106 12.56 -2.15 3.88
CA GLN A 106 12.54 -0.73 4.25
C GLN A 106 12.96 -0.44 5.69
N ALA A 107 12.66 -1.37 6.61
CA ALA A 107 12.93 -1.19 8.03
C ALA A 107 14.43 -1.32 8.36
N THR A 108 15.13 -2.25 7.70
CA THR A 108 16.55 -2.51 7.94
C THR A 108 17.45 -1.72 6.98
N ARG A 109 16.95 -1.36 5.80
CA ARG A 109 17.74 -0.86 4.66
C ARG A 109 18.88 -1.79 4.26
N VAL A 110 18.69 -3.09 4.53
CA VAL A 110 19.61 -4.17 4.22
C VAL A 110 18.82 -5.30 3.57
N ILE A 111 19.14 -5.62 2.33
CA ILE A 111 18.59 -6.76 1.59
C ILE A 111 19.26 -8.02 2.16
N ASP A 112 18.58 -8.70 3.08
CA ASP A 112 19.00 -10.02 3.57
C ASP A 112 18.55 -11.08 2.57
N ARG A 113 19.52 -11.59 1.79
CA ARG A 113 19.27 -12.52 0.69
C ARG A 113 18.97 -13.95 1.16
N SER A 114 19.27 -14.26 2.42
CA SER A 114 19.16 -15.61 2.99
C SER A 114 17.90 -15.82 3.83
N MET A 115 17.27 -14.73 4.30
CA MET A 115 16.14 -14.80 5.23
C MET A 115 14.93 -15.57 4.67
N GLY A 116 14.68 -16.75 5.22
CA GLY A 116 13.45 -17.53 4.97
C GLY A 116 13.24 -17.92 3.51
N GLY A 117 14.32 -18.18 2.77
CA GLY A 117 14.24 -18.47 1.34
C GLY A 117 13.63 -17.31 0.55
N ALA A 118 13.99 -16.06 0.91
CA ALA A 118 13.50 -14.86 0.22
C ALA A 118 13.67 -15.03 -1.29
N THR A 119 12.55 -14.93 -2.01
CA THR A 119 12.45 -15.17 -3.45
C THR A 119 11.78 -13.96 -4.07
N ILE A 120 12.35 -13.47 -5.17
CA ILE A 120 11.73 -12.44 -5.99
C ILE A 120 11.12 -13.08 -7.23
N ALA A 121 9.88 -12.72 -7.52
CA ALA A 121 9.19 -13.14 -8.73
C ALA A 121 8.70 -11.94 -9.53
N SER A 122 8.62 -12.12 -10.85
CA SER A 122 7.88 -11.22 -11.74
C SER A 122 6.87 -11.95 -12.60
N TRP A 123 5.77 -11.27 -12.89
CA TRP A 123 4.75 -11.74 -13.81
C TRP A 123 4.09 -10.58 -14.53
N ILE A 124 3.36 -10.90 -15.60
CA ILE A 124 2.42 -9.99 -16.25
C ILE A 124 1.03 -10.58 -16.02
N PRO A 125 0.03 -9.80 -15.57
CA PRO A 125 -1.33 -10.29 -15.41
C PRO A 125 -1.86 -10.95 -16.70
N SER A 126 -2.59 -12.07 -16.57
CA SER A 126 -3.16 -12.81 -17.71
C SER A 126 -4.29 -12.05 -18.42
N ARG A 127 -4.85 -11.05 -17.73
CA ARG A 127 -5.78 -10.04 -18.26
C ARG A 127 -5.43 -8.68 -17.68
N PRO A 128 -5.84 -7.57 -18.31
CA PRO A 128 -5.69 -6.26 -17.70
C PRO A 128 -6.38 -6.18 -16.33
N LEU A 129 -5.65 -5.68 -15.33
CA LEU A 129 -6.17 -5.40 -13.99
C LEU A 129 -6.98 -4.11 -14.00
N VAL A 130 -8.05 -4.05 -13.23
CA VAL A 130 -8.91 -2.88 -13.03
C VAL A 130 -8.65 -2.34 -11.62
N LEU A 131 -7.90 -1.24 -11.51
CA LEU A 131 -7.40 -0.73 -10.24
C LEU A 131 -7.98 0.65 -9.94
N LEU A 132 -8.35 0.91 -8.69
CA LEU A 132 -8.62 2.27 -8.24
C LEU A 132 -7.32 3.06 -8.20
N ASP A 133 -7.24 4.17 -8.95
CA ASP A 133 -6.06 5.02 -9.00
C ASP A 133 -6.06 6.03 -7.86
N LEU A 134 -5.32 5.73 -6.78
CA LEU A 134 -5.15 6.63 -5.65
C LEU A 134 -4.21 7.81 -5.94
N THR A 135 -3.56 7.80 -7.12
CA THR A 135 -2.76 8.94 -7.62
C THR A 135 -3.60 9.92 -8.43
N SER A 136 -4.84 9.56 -8.77
CA SER A 136 -5.82 10.45 -9.39
C SER A 136 -6.38 11.47 -8.38
N ASN A 137 -7.37 12.27 -8.80
CA ASN A 137 -8.11 13.15 -7.90
C ASN A 137 -9.16 12.41 -7.04
N TRP A 138 -9.34 11.09 -7.19
CA TRP A 138 -10.33 10.31 -6.43
C TRP A 138 -10.27 10.53 -4.91
N PRO A 139 -9.09 10.57 -4.24
CA PRO A 139 -9.04 10.83 -2.80
C PRO A 139 -9.68 12.18 -2.44
N VAL A 140 -9.40 13.23 -3.23
CA VAL A 140 -9.90 14.60 -3.01
C VAL A 140 -11.41 14.68 -3.19
N VAL A 141 -11.92 14.08 -4.26
CA VAL A 141 -13.37 14.02 -4.53
C VAL A 141 -14.12 13.32 -3.39
N ASN A 142 -13.48 12.36 -2.72
CA ASN A 142 -14.05 11.61 -1.61
C ASN A 142 -13.69 12.16 -0.22
N GLY A 143 -13.16 13.38 -0.12
CA GLY A 143 -12.92 14.05 1.15
C GLY A 143 -11.62 13.67 1.87
N ALA A 144 -10.67 13.02 1.19
CA ALA A 144 -9.31 12.79 1.65
C ALA A 144 -8.29 13.65 0.89
N ALA A 145 -7.10 13.82 1.44
CA ALA A 145 -6.02 14.52 0.75
C ALA A 145 -5.40 13.65 -0.35
N ALA A 146 -4.89 14.28 -1.41
CA ALA A 146 -4.11 13.61 -2.46
C ALA A 146 -2.90 12.83 -1.91
N ALA A 147 -2.37 13.24 -0.75
CA ALA A 147 -1.28 12.54 -0.05
C ALA A 147 -1.75 11.32 0.77
N MET A 148 -2.98 10.83 0.57
CA MET A 148 -3.57 9.66 1.25
C MET A 148 -2.62 8.48 1.39
N MET A 149 -1.86 8.19 0.33
CA MET A 149 -0.95 7.04 0.22
C MET A 149 0.18 7.09 1.25
N LEU A 150 0.50 8.27 1.77
CA LEU A 150 1.58 8.49 2.74
C LEU A 150 1.07 8.58 4.18
N ASN A 151 -0.24 8.53 4.40
CA ASN A 151 -0.84 8.72 5.71
C ASN A 151 -0.59 7.53 6.67
N GLU A 152 -1.02 7.71 7.92
CA GLU A 152 -0.98 6.70 8.96
C GLU A 152 -1.65 5.39 8.54
N LYS A 153 -1.01 4.28 8.91
CA LYS A 153 -1.37 2.93 8.45
C LYS A 153 -2.81 2.59 8.82
N THR A 154 -3.22 2.88 10.05
CA THR A 154 -4.61 2.69 10.53
C THR A 154 -5.63 3.39 9.63
N SER A 155 -5.34 4.61 9.18
CA SER A 155 -6.25 5.32 8.26
C SER A 155 -6.25 4.65 6.89
N THR A 156 -5.09 4.36 6.31
CA THR A 156 -5.02 3.69 4.98
C THR A 156 -5.70 2.31 4.98
N GLN A 157 -5.63 1.57 6.08
CA GLN A 157 -6.32 0.28 6.26
C GLN A 157 -7.83 0.47 6.35
N ALA A 158 -8.31 1.47 7.10
CA ALA A 158 -9.74 1.77 7.15
C ALA A 158 -10.30 2.13 5.76
N TRP A 159 -9.55 2.90 4.97
CA TRP A 159 -9.90 3.23 3.59
C TRP A 159 -9.86 2.00 2.68
N ALA A 160 -8.79 1.18 2.71
CA ALA A 160 -8.73 -0.03 1.90
C ALA A 160 -9.87 -1.01 2.21
N ARG A 161 -10.22 -1.17 3.48
CA ARG A 161 -11.37 -2.00 3.89
C ARG A 161 -12.67 -1.50 3.27
N ALA A 162 -12.97 -0.21 3.42
CA ALA A 162 -14.19 0.37 2.86
C ALA A 162 -14.22 0.26 1.31
N ILE A 163 -13.07 0.43 0.65
CA ILE A 163 -12.97 0.27 -0.81
C ILE A 163 -13.19 -1.20 -1.21
N CYS A 164 -12.55 -2.15 -0.51
CA CYS A 164 -12.69 -3.57 -0.78
C CYS A 164 -14.14 -4.05 -0.55
N GLU A 165 -14.78 -3.63 0.54
CA GLU A 165 -16.17 -3.98 0.86
C GLU A 165 -17.15 -3.49 -0.21
N ARG A 166 -16.97 -2.26 -0.72
CA ARG A 166 -17.95 -1.62 -1.61
C ARG A 166 -17.67 -1.83 -3.10
N HIS A 167 -16.41 -2.05 -3.46
CA HIS A 167 -15.97 -2.10 -4.86
C HIS A 167 -15.04 -3.27 -5.18
N GLY A 168 -14.69 -4.13 -4.21
CA GLY A 168 -13.84 -5.30 -4.43
C GLY A 168 -14.44 -6.32 -5.40
N ASP A 169 -15.77 -6.28 -5.62
CA ASP A 169 -16.42 -7.11 -6.64
C ASP A 169 -16.14 -6.67 -8.07
N VAL A 170 -15.74 -5.41 -8.31
CA VAL A 170 -15.49 -4.87 -9.66
C VAL A 170 -14.05 -4.40 -9.86
N LEU A 171 -13.34 -4.08 -8.78
CA LEU A 171 -11.94 -3.68 -8.79
C LEU A 171 -11.05 -4.85 -8.37
N ASP A 172 -9.96 -5.04 -9.09
CA ASP A 172 -8.91 -6.00 -8.73
C ASP A 172 -8.03 -5.50 -7.60
N GLY A 173 -8.08 -4.20 -7.29
CA GLY A 173 -7.20 -3.61 -6.28
C GLY A 173 -7.04 -2.11 -6.36
N LEU A 174 -5.92 -1.64 -5.82
CA LEU A 174 -5.51 -0.24 -5.72
C LEU A 174 -4.19 -0.02 -6.46
N TYR A 175 -4.08 1.10 -7.17
CA TYR A 175 -2.83 1.63 -7.72
C TYR A 175 -2.39 2.83 -6.87
N HIS A 176 -1.20 2.77 -6.29
CA HIS A 176 -0.68 3.79 -5.37
C HIS A 176 0.85 3.95 -5.47
N GLN A 177 1.42 4.87 -4.71
CA GLN A 177 2.86 5.16 -4.72
C GLN A 177 3.58 4.60 -3.50
N SER A 178 4.77 4.03 -3.73
CA SER A 178 5.70 3.65 -2.67
C SER A 178 6.18 4.89 -1.90
N SER A 179 6.19 4.80 -0.57
CA SER A 179 6.82 5.82 0.27
C SER A 179 8.36 5.77 0.26
N ILE A 180 8.95 4.75 -0.38
CA ILE A 180 10.40 4.54 -0.43
C ILE A 180 11.03 5.32 -1.58
N ASN A 181 10.47 5.21 -2.78
CA ASN A 181 11.05 5.77 -4.00
C ASN A 181 10.01 6.42 -4.94
N ASN A 182 8.76 6.60 -4.50
CA ASN A 182 7.67 7.19 -5.27
C ASN A 182 7.29 6.43 -6.56
N GLU A 183 7.77 5.20 -6.70
CA GLU A 183 7.39 4.32 -7.81
C GLU A 183 6.05 3.63 -7.56
N PRO A 184 5.32 3.24 -8.61
CA PRO A 184 4.00 2.64 -8.44
C PRO A 184 4.02 1.26 -7.78
N LEU A 185 3.05 1.07 -6.89
CA LEU A 185 2.66 -0.16 -6.23
C LEU A 185 1.22 -0.52 -6.60
N VAL A 186 0.94 -1.81 -6.51
CA VAL A 186 -0.41 -2.37 -6.63
C VAL A 186 -0.72 -3.18 -5.38
N THR A 187 -1.89 -2.92 -4.79
CA THR A 187 -2.49 -3.78 -3.76
C THR A 187 -3.64 -4.52 -4.40
N LEU A 188 -3.54 -5.85 -4.50
CA LEU A 188 -4.54 -6.71 -5.13
C LEU A 188 -5.52 -7.26 -4.08
N PHE A 189 -6.79 -7.35 -4.46
CA PHE A 189 -7.88 -7.95 -3.68
C PHE A 189 -8.32 -9.29 -4.27
N SER A 190 -9.16 -10.03 -3.53
CA SER A 190 -9.70 -11.36 -3.84
C SER A 190 -10.25 -11.54 -5.26
N ARG A 191 -10.79 -10.47 -5.89
CA ARG A 191 -11.25 -10.55 -7.28
C ARG A 191 -10.18 -11.02 -8.26
N THR A 192 -8.91 -10.75 -7.99
CA THR A 192 -7.77 -11.16 -8.81
C THR A 192 -7.69 -12.69 -8.95
N GLU A 193 -8.08 -13.44 -7.92
CA GLU A 193 -8.17 -14.91 -7.96
C GLU A 193 -9.53 -15.37 -8.51
N ARG A 194 -10.64 -14.79 -8.03
CA ARG A 194 -12.01 -15.15 -8.49
C ARG A 194 -12.19 -14.99 -10.00
N VAL A 195 -11.61 -13.93 -10.55
CA VAL A 195 -11.54 -13.67 -11.99
C VAL A 195 -10.06 -13.74 -12.36
N SER A 196 -9.55 -14.97 -12.49
CA SER A 196 -8.12 -15.28 -12.64
C SER A 196 -7.36 -14.24 -13.47
N ALA A 197 -6.47 -13.51 -12.81
CA ALA A 197 -5.53 -12.58 -13.42
C ALA A 197 -4.07 -13.02 -13.23
N PHE A 198 -3.82 -14.11 -12.53
CA PHE A 198 -2.50 -14.72 -12.45
C PHE A 198 -2.24 -15.59 -13.70
N PRO A 199 -1.08 -15.45 -14.35
CA PRO A 199 -0.72 -16.35 -15.44
C PRO A 199 -0.33 -17.74 -14.94
N ASP A 200 -0.49 -18.76 -15.79
CA ASP A 200 -0.12 -20.16 -15.47
C ASP A 200 1.37 -20.33 -15.17
N ARG A 201 2.21 -19.40 -15.67
CA ARG A 201 3.67 -19.42 -15.49
C ARG A 201 4.18 -18.06 -15.08
N VAL A 202 5.02 -18.08 -14.05
CA VAL A 202 5.80 -16.91 -13.64
C VAL A 202 6.81 -16.55 -14.74
N ARG A 203 7.05 -15.25 -14.96
CA ARG A 203 7.98 -14.79 -16.01
C ARG A 203 9.42 -14.88 -15.54
N PHE A 204 9.65 -14.63 -14.26
CA PHE A 204 10.95 -14.73 -13.62
C PHE A 204 10.76 -15.11 -12.16
N SER A 205 11.61 -15.99 -11.64
CA SER A 205 11.66 -16.31 -10.21
C SER A 205 13.10 -16.68 -9.85
N ALA A 206 13.61 -16.10 -8.77
CA ALA A 206 14.93 -16.44 -8.24
C ALA A 206 14.93 -16.28 -6.72
N ARG A 207 15.54 -17.23 -6.00
CA ARG A 207 15.90 -16.98 -4.60
C ARG A 207 16.91 -15.85 -4.61
N LEU A 208 16.79 -14.95 -3.64
CA LEU A 208 17.73 -13.85 -3.51
C LEU A 208 19.14 -14.37 -3.22
N SER A 209 19.31 -15.54 -2.60
CA SER A 209 20.62 -16.17 -2.41
C SER A 209 21.31 -16.62 -3.71
N ASP A 210 20.58 -16.75 -4.82
CA ASP A 210 21.10 -17.35 -6.05
C ASP A 210 21.71 -16.29 -6.97
N ALA A 211 22.70 -16.69 -7.77
CA ALA A 211 23.37 -15.80 -8.72
C ALA A 211 22.40 -15.14 -9.73
N THR A 212 21.28 -15.82 -10.05
CA THR A 212 20.22 -15.27 -10.91
C THR A 212 19.62 -13.96 -10.39
N ALA A 213 19.71 -13.69 -9.09
CA ALA A 213 19.21 -12.46 -8.47
C ALA A 213 20.28 -11.34 -8.36
N ASP A 214 21.55 -11.61 -8.67
CA ASP A 214 22.67 -10.68 -8.38
C ASP A 214 22.48 -9.31 -9.01
N GLU A 215 22.18 -9.25 -10.31
CA GLU A 215 22.01 -7.98 -11.01
C GLU A 215 20.82 -7.17 -10.47
N ILE A 216 19.72 -7.85 -10.14
CA ILE A 216 18.53 -7.21 -9.56
C ILE A 216 18.86 -6.62 -8.18
N VAL A 217 19.57 -7.37 -7.34
CA VAL A 217 19.97 -6.92 -6.00
C VAL A 217 21.00 -5.78 -6.09
N ALA A 218 21.97 -5.88 -7.00
CA ALA A 218 22.97 -4.84 -7.22
C ALA A 218 22.33 -3.53 -7.69
N GLN A 219 21.37 -3.60 -8.63
CA GLN A 219 20.66 -2.44 -9.12
C GLN A 219 19.76 -1.81 -8.04
N ALA A 220 19.10 -2.62 -7.21
CA ALA A 220 18.32 -2.14 -6.07
C ALA A 220 19.20 -1.46 -5.02
N THR A 221 20.33 -2.06 -4.67
CA THR A 221 21.37 -1.49 -3.79
C THR A 221 21.80 -0.12 -4.31
N LYS A 222 22.12 -0.02 -5.61
CA LYS A 222 22.55 1.23 -6.26
C LYS A 222 21.45 2.30 -6.25
N ASN A 223 20.21 1.94 -6.59
CA ASN A 223 19.11 2.90 -6.72
C ASN A 223 18.57 3.39 -5.38
N LEU A 224 18.55 2.52 -4.37
CA LEU A 224 17.96 2.82 -3.06
C LEU A 224 19.01 3.23 -2.02
N GLY A 225 20.29 2.98 -2.28
CA GLY A 225 21.36 3.15 -1.30
C GLY A 225 21.30 2.14 -0.14
N TYR A 226 20.68 0.98 -0.36
CA TYR A 226 20.59 -0.10 0.64
C TYR A 226 21.86 -0.92 0.62
N ALA A 227 22.18 -1.62 1.72
CA ALA A 227 23.20 -2.67 1.71
C ALA A 227 22.58 -4.03 1.32
N SER A 228 23.43 -5.01 1.03
CA SER A 228 23.03 -6.40 0.80
C SER A 228 23.91 -7.34 1.62
N LEU A 229 23.30 -8.37 2.19
CA LEU A 229 23.95 -9.48 2.91
C LEU A 229 23.67 -10.81 2.23
#